data_AF-A0A835DN16-F1
#
_entry.id   AF-A0A835DN16-F1
#
_cell.length_a   1.000
_cell.length_b   1.000
_cell.length_c   1.000
_cell.angle_alpha   90.00
_cell.angle_beta   90.00
_cell.angle_gamma   90.00
#
_symmetry.space_group_name_H-M   'P 1'
#
loop_
_entity.id
_entity.type
_entity.pdbx_description
1 polymer ?
#
loop_
_entity_poly.entity_id
_entity_poly.type
_entity_poly.pdbx_seq_one_letter_code
_entity_poly.pdbx_strand_id
1 'polypeptide(L)'
;MKESPTYEWSKRYVNGSSGLSNFNESRIRWILWVTYGYKRGLGRDLSKRRKDLPSGKSKFLRRQTNDDALSPENKTKGRDAMNEFPVIALNSVLSIDLELVSFKPVVDITGDSKVLKKILKEGEGTLIPNEGAAVTIRYTAKLEDGVVFEKKGYDGLEPLEFVIDEGQLYLKLFLMCIFFSLKYIEQVISGLDRAAETMKKGELSILTIKPEYGFGSVEVKRDLAIIPPYSGLVYEVEMVDFTKEKAPWEMSNHEKIEAAGKKKEEGNQLFKNGKHQRAAKRYGKAADYISKDGSFGDDDLKLVKELRVSCWLNSAACSLKLNDFWGAIKFCSKVLDIEFHNVKALYRRAQAYMEIADLDLAELDIKKALEMDSQNREVKSVQKRLKQLQAESNKRDVKLYTNMFARMTKDSAMVAKRLKVEKAEDAKKVEEVTAIEVEQVAVNLAPHNSEMVVDPFIAGCSLTSVLGSCLTDVMPVTIDV
;
A
#
# COMPACT_ATOMS: atom_id res chain seq x y z
N MET A 1 37.56 -20.21 -18.35
CA MET A 1 37.52 -19.49 -19.65
C MET A 1 36.85 -18.13 -19.43
N LYS A 2 36.90 -17.20 -20.41
CA LYS A 2 36.04 -16.00 -20.44
C LYS A 2 35.09 -16.11 -21.62
N GLU A 3 33.80 -15.97 -21.36
CA GLU A 3 32.78 -15.83 -22.40
C GLU A 3 32.38 -14.35 -22.53
N SER A 4 31.97 -13.95 -23.73
CA SER A 4 31.69 -12.56 -24.09
C SER A 4 30.19 -12.36 -24.31
N PRO A 5 29.55 -11.31 -23.76
CA PRO A 5 28.15 -11.02 -24.05
C PRO A 5 27.97 -10.56 -25.51
N THR A 6 26.89 -11.04 -26.13
CA THR A 6 26.44 -10.66 -27.47
C THR A 6 25.47 -9.48 -27.43
N TYR A 7 25.24 -8.84 -28.59
CA TYR A 7 24.30 -7.74 -28.75
C TYR A 7 23.49 -7.90 -30.05
N GLU A 8 22.17 -7.78 -29.96
CA GLU A 8 21.24 -7.65 -31.09
C GLU A 8 20.39 -6.37 -30.93
N TRP A 9 20.01 -5.76 -32.04
CA TRP A 9 19.02 -4.67 -32.11
C TRP A 9 18.27 -4.71 -33.44
N SER A 10 16.95 -4.50 -33.41
CA SER A 10 16.07 -4.46 -34.58
C SER A 10 15.48 -3.06 -34.81
N LYS A 11 14.97 -2.79 -36.02
CA LYS A 11 14.35 -1.52 -36.40
C LYS A 11 12.83 -1.61 -36.49
N ARG A 12 12.14 -0.51 -36.16
CA ARG A 12 10.85 -0.13 -36.75
C ARG A 12 10.90 1.35 -37.17
N TYR A 13 10.14 1.69 -38.21
CA TYR A 13 9.89 3.06 -38.69
C TYR A 13 8.39 3.36 -38.60
N VAL A 14 8.06 4.63 -38.45
CA VAL A 14 6.75 5.20 -38.80
C VAL A 14 7.02 6.53 -39.50
N ASN A 15 6.36 6.77 -40.64
CA ASN A 15 6.46 8.03 -41.38
C ASN A 15 5.26 8.93 -41.05
N GLY A 16 5.47 10.24 -41.06
CA GLY A 16 4.45 11.30 -41.02
C GLY A 16 5.00 12.53 -41.75
N SER A 17 4.15 13.30 -42.43
CA SER A 17 4.57 14.14 -43.57
C SER A 17 4.12 15.60 -43.54
N SER A 18 4.87 16.42 -44.29
CA SER A 18 4.47 17.67 -44.98
C SER A 18 4.05 18.90 -44.14
N GLY A 19 4.78 20.01 -44.36
CA GLY A 19 4.40 21.38 -44.00
C GLY A 19 5.57 22.34 -44.22
N LEU A 20 5.44 23.35 -45.10
CA LEU A 20 6.48 24.35 -45.36
C LEU A 20 6.21 25.67 -44.64
N SER A 21 7.24 26.25 -44.02
CA SER A 21 7.55 27.68 -44.14
C SER A 21 9.01 27.95 -43.73
N ASN A 22 9.62 28.99 -44.30
CA ASN A 22 11.05 29.28 -44.14
C ASN A 22 11.36 29.91 -42.78
N PHE A 23 12.44 29.44 -42.12
CA PHE A 23 13.26 30.30 -41.26
C PHE A 23 14.73 29.88 -41.31
N ASN A 24 15.64 30.86 -41.40
CA ASN A 24 17.07 30.65 -41.52
C ASN A 24 17.75 30.80 -40.14
N GLU A 25 18.34 29.73 -39.59
CA GLU A 25 19.55 29.82 -38.74
C GLU A 25 20.17 28.43 -38.44
N SER A 26 21.34 28.14 -39.01
CA SER A 26 22.00 26.83 -38.92
C SER A 26 22.86 26.66 -37.65
N ARG A 27 22.25 26.64 -36.46
CA ARG A 27 22.94 26.32 -35.19
C ARG A 27 22.95 24.81 -34.90
N ILE A 28 23.89 24.09 -35.51
CA ILE A 28 24.12 22.66 -35.24
C ILE A 28 24.71 22.48 -33.82
N ARG A 29 23.88 22.05 -32.87
CA ARG A 29 24.34 21.53 -31.57
C ARG A 29 24.54 20.02 -31.65
N TRP A 30 25.78 19.56 -31.49
CA TRP A 30 26.07 18.16 -31.20
C TRP A 30 25.77 17.87 -29.73
N ILE A 31 24.85 16.94 -29.45
CA ILE A 31 24.55 16.47 -28.09
C ILE A 31 25.08 15.04 -27.96
N LEU A 32 26.16 14.88 -27.19
CA LEU A 32 26.74 13.58 -26.88
C LEU A 32 25.94 12.91 -25.74
N TRP A 33 25.09 11.94 -26.08
CA TRP A 33 24.43 11.10 -25.09
C TRP A 33 25.35 9.97 -24.63
N VAL A 34 25.73 9.98 -23.35
CA VAL A 34 26.47 8.89 -22.70
C VAL A 34 25.61 8.30 -21.58
N THR A 35 24.92 7.20 -21.85
CA THR A 35 24.06 6.52 -20.88
C THR A 35 24.83 5.44 -20.11
N TYR A 36 25.06 5.66 -18.82
CA TYR A 36 25.62 4.66 -17.91
C TYR A 36 24.52 3.90 -17.16
N GLY A 37 24.26 2.65 -17.56
CA GLY A 37 23.31 1.76 -16.87
C GLY A 37 23.94 1.09 -15.66
N TYR A 38 23.61 1.55 -14.45
CA TYR A 38 24.12 0.98 -13.19
C TYR A 38 23.18 -0.11 -12.64
N LYS A 39 23.55 -1.39 -12.75
CA LYS A 39 22.87 -2.48 -12.02
C LYS A 39 23.55 -2.70 -10.66
N ARG A 40 22.81 -2.54 -9.57
CA ARG A 40 23.24 -3.00 -8.23
C ARG A 40 23.23 -4.54 -8.19
N GLY A 41 24.29 -5.13 -7.65
CA GLY A 41 24.40 -6.53 -7.28
C GLY A 41 25.10 -6.65 -5.92
N LEU A 42 24.73 -7.64 -5.11
CA LEU A 42 25.28 -7.79 -3.76
C LEU A 42 26.77 -8.20 -3.80
N GLY A 43 27.52 -7.78 -2.79
CA GLY A 43 28.97 -7.89 -2.78
C GLY A 43 29.51 -9.28 -2.44
N ARG A 44 30.80 -9.45 -2.74
CA ARG A 44 31.74 -10.18 -1.89
C ARG A 44 33.13 -9.56 -2.05
N ASP A 45 33.91 -9.58 -0.97
CA ASP A 45 35.29 -9.10 -0.94
C ASP A 45 36.22 -9.98 -1.81
N LEU A 46 37.26 -9.36 -2.38
CA LEU A 46 38.53 -10.03 -2.66
C LEU A 46 39.65 -9.01 -2.91
N SER A 47 40.55 -8.88 -1.93
CA SER A 47 41.76 -8.08 -2.04
C SER A 47 42.84 -8.68 -2.96
N LYS A 48 43.86 -7.86 -3.29
CA LYS A 48 45.10 -8.17 -4.03
C LYS A 48 44.97 -8.35 -5.57
N ARG A 49 45.45 -7.34 -6.30
CA ARG A 49 46.77 -7.36 -6.98
C ARG A 49 47.07 -6.02 -7.67
N ARG A 50 48.15 -5.33 -7.28
CA ARG A 50 48.93 -4.52 -8.23
C ARG A 50 49.85 -5.47 -8.98
N LYS A 51 49.92 -5.37 -10.31
CA LYS A 51 51.19 -5.40 -11.07
C LYS A 51 51.01 -5.09 -12.56
N ASP A 52 52.02 -4.39 -13.06
CA ASP A 52 52.54 -4.34 -14.43
C ASP A 52 51.67 -3.75 -15.57
N LEU A 53 52.29 -2.86 -16.34
CA LEU A 53 51.75 -2.10 -17.48
C LEU A 53 51.89 -2.92 -18.78
N PRO A 54 51.16 -2.57 -19.86
CA PRO A 54 51.80 -1.72 -20.87
C PRO A 54 50.87 -0.72 -21.58
N SER A 55 51.46 0.25 -22.26
CA SER A 55 50.77 1.09 -23.24
C SER A 55 50.35 0.28 -24.47
N GLY A 56 49.06 0.27 -24.80
CA GLY A 56 48.49 -0.56 -25.88
C GLY A 56 47.52 0.22 -26.78
N LYS A 57 47.82 0.26 -28.07
CA LYS A 57 46.97 0.93 -29.09
C LYS A 57 45.71 0.11 -29.35
N SER A 58 44.52 0.71 -29.21
CA SER A 58 43.26 0.09 -29.62
C SER A 58 43.20 -0.06 -31.14
N LYS A 59 43.29 -1.30 -31.64
CA LYS A 59 43.08 -1.60 -33.07
C LYS A 59 41.59 -1.42 -33.41
N PHE A 60 41.28 -0.53 -34.34
CA PHE A 60 39.98 -0.54 -35.01
C PHE A 60 39.91 -1.71 -36.01
N LEU A 61 38.82 -2.48 -35.95
CA LEU A 61 38.58 -3.59 -36.88
C LEU A 61 37.93 -3.04 -38.16
N ARG A 62 38.60 -3.20 -39.31
CA ARG A 62 38.09 -2.70 -40.60
C ARG A 62 36.95 -3.60 -41.09
N ARG A 63 35.71 -3.14 -40.98
CA ARG A 63 34.56 -3.77 -41.64
C ARG A 63 34.58 -3.37 -43.11
N GLN A 64 34.83 -4.32 -44.01
CA GLN A 64 34.66 -4.08 -45.45
C GLN A 64 33.17 -4.07 -45.78
N THR A 65 32.72 -3.01 -46.46
CA THR A 65 31.52 -3.02 -47.30
C THR A 65 31.96 -3.35 -48.73
N ASN A 66 31.20 -4.19 -49.42
CA ASN A 66 31.48 -4.56 -50.81
C ASN A 66 30.82 -3.53 -51.73
N ASP A 67 31.57 -2.52 -52.15
CA ASP A 67 31.11 -1.44 -53.04
C ASP A 67 31.48 -1.72 -54.52
N ASP A 68 31.32 -2.98 -54.95
CA ASP A 68 31.63 -3.48 -56.31
C ASP A 68 30.50 -3.21 -57.32
N ALA A 69 30.06 -1.96 -57.47
CA ALA A 69 29.19 -1.53 -58.58
C ALA A 69 29.10 0.01 -58.75
N LEU A 70 30.13 0.70 -59.28
CA LEU A 70 29.99 2.05 -59.84
C LEU A 70 31.15 2.46 -60.76
N SER A 71 30.85 3.26 -61.79
CA SER A 71 31.77 3.68 -62.87
C SER A 71 32.96 4.53 -62.36
N PRO A 72 34.15 4.49 -63.00
CA PRO A 72 35.37 5.14 -62.47
C PRO A 72 35.30 6.66 -62.27
N GLU A 73 34.47 7.38 -63.03
CA GLU A 73 34.66 8.82 -63.25
C GLU A 73 34.07 9.77 -62.18
N ASN A 74 33.32 9.26 -61.19
CA ASN A 74 32.62 10.08 -60.18
C ASN A 74 33.23 10.04 -58.75
N LYS A 75 34.49 9.63 -58.60
CA LYS A 75 35.13 9.42 -57.27
C LYS A 75 35.74 10.67 -56.61
N THR A 76 35.51 11.88 -57.12
CA THR A 76 36.36 13.06 -56.83
C THR A 76 35.67 14.27 -56.18
N LYS A 77 34.44 14.17 -55.67
CA LYS A 77 33.79 15.25 -54.89
C LYS A 77 33.27 14.76 -53.54
N GLY A 78 33.81 15.33 -52.46
CA GLY A 78 33.17 15.30 -51.14
C GLY A 78 31.95 16.22 -51.12
N ARG A 79 31.14 16.15 -50.05
CA ARG A 79 30.03 17.10 -49.86
C ARG A 79 30.59 18.47 -49.45
N ASP A 80 30.10 19.52 -50.09
CA ASP A 80 30.47 20.89 -49.77
C ASP A 80 30.13 21.22 -48.30
N ALA A 81 31.09 21.79 -47.59
CA ALA A 81 30.85 22.39 -46.28
C ALA A 81 30.25 23.78 -46.51
N MET A 82 29.08 24.06 -45.93
CA MET A 82 28.43 25.38 -46.00
C MET A 82 29.12 26.47 -45.13
N ASN A 83 30.31 26.17 -44.61
CA ASN A 83 31.13 27.03 -43.75
C ASN A 83 32.55 27.07 -44.34
N GLU A 84 33.38 28.03 -43.90
CA GLU A 84 34.71 28.38 -44.47
C GLU A 84 35.82 27.29 -44.40
N PHE A 85 35.47 26.04 -44.08
CA PHE A 85 36.42 24.93 -43.99
C PHE A 85 36.54 24.18 -45.33
N PRO A 86 37.74 23.78 -45.77
CA PRO A 86 37.93 23.06 -47.02
C PRO A 86 37.25 21.68 -47.00
N VAL A 87 36.77 21.24 -48.17
CA VAL A 87 36.00 20.00 -48.33
C VAL A 87 36.82 18.78 -47.91
N ILE A 88 36.36 18.09 -46.87
CA ILE A 88 36.98 16.87 -46.36
C ILE A 88 36.75 15.74 -47.36
N ALA A 89 37.84 15.12 -47.84
CA ALA A 89 37.76 14.00 -48.79
C ALA A 89 37.12 12.75 -48.19
N LEU A 90 36.47 11.92 -49.03
CA LEU A 90 35.89 10.64 -48.61
C LEU A 90 36.95 9.75 -47.97
N ASN A 91 36.57 9.05 -46.89
CA ASN A 91 37.41 8.14 -46.12
C ASN A 91 38.64 8.78 -45.43
N SER A 92 38.70 10.11 -45.33
CA SER A 92 39.68 10.81 -44.49
C SER A 92 39.54 10.43 -43.01
N VAL A 93 40.67 10.18 -42.33
CA VAL A 93 40.72 10.06 -40.86
C VAL A 93 40.82 11.46 -40.27
N LEU A 94 39.82 11.88 -39.51
CA LEU A 94 39.82 13.17 -38.83
C LEU A 94 40.49 13.04 -37.45
N SER A 95 41.54 13.84 -37.24
CA SER A 95 42.02 14.16 -35.89
C SER A 95 41.35 15.46 -35.46
N ILE A 96 40.71 15.46 -34.28
CA ILE A 96 40.01 16.62 -33.73
C ILE A 96 40.39 16.72 -32.26
N ASP A 97 41.07 17.81 -31.91
CA ASP A 97 41.35 18.14 -30.51
C ASP A 97 40.11 18.80 -29.90
N LEU A 98 39.60 18.22 -28.82
CA LEU A 98 38.35 18.63 -28.16
C LEU A 98 38.63 19.15 -26.75
N GLU A 99 38.46 20.44 -26.53
CA GLU A 99 38.53 21.06 -25.21
C GLU A 99 37.13 21.11 -24.56
N LEU A 100 37.02 20.54 -23.35
CA LEU A 100 35.76 20.51 -22.60
C LEU A 100 35.61 21.78 -21.74
N VAL A 101 35.21 22.88 -22.39
CA VAL A 101 35.08 24.22 -21.79
C VAL A 101 34.18 24.25 -20.55
N SER A 102 33.10 23.44 -20.51
CA SER A 102 32.27 23.30 -19.32
C SER A 102 31.42 22.03 -19.35
N PHE A 103 31.33 21.34 -18.21
CA PHE A 103 30.38 20.25 -17.98
C PHE A 103 29.52 20.59 -16.75
N LYS A 104 28.19 20.59 -16.92
CA LYS A 104 27.24 20.75 -15.82
C LYS A 104 26.34 19.51 -15.77
N PRO A 105 26.38 18.71 -14.69
CA PRO A 105 25.64 17.46 -14.64
C PRO A 105 24.14 17.72 -14.67
N VAL A 106 23.41 16.88 -15.41
CA VAL A 106 21.95 16.81 -15.41
C VAL A 106 21.59 15.43 -14.88
N VAL A 107 20.78 15.41 -13.82
CA VAL A 107 20.34 14.21 -13.11
C VAL A 107 18.84 14.05 -13.31
N ASP A 108 18.41 12.88 -13.78
CA ASP A 108 17.01 12.48 -13.75
C ASP A 108 16.66 12.02 -12.34
N ILE A 109 15.77 12.75 -11.66
CA ILE A 109 15.38 12.48 -10.27
C ILE A 109 14.32 11.38 -10.20
N THR A 110 13.40 11.35 -11.16
CA THR A 110 12.24 10.45 -11.16
C THR A 110 12.48 9.17 -11.97
N GLY A 111 13.50 9.14 -12.83
CA GLY A 111 13.85 8.01 -13.68
C GLY A 111 12.95 7.83 -14.90
N ASP A 112 11.97 8.72 -15.07
CA ASP A 112 11.07 8.84 -16.22
C ASP A 112 11.31 10.15 -17.01
N SER A 113 12.40 10.85 -16.69
CA SER A 113 12.85 12.13 -17.26
C SER A 113 11.85 13.29 -17.18
N LYS A 114 10.87 13.21 -16.27
CA LYS A 114 9.92 14.31 -16.00
C LYS A 114 10.41 15.33 -14.98
N VAL A 115 11.37 14.96 -14.11
CA VAL A 115 12.00 15.87 -13.15
C VAL A 115 13.52 15.81 -13.33
N LEU A 116 14.07 16.81 -14.01
CA LEU A 116 15.50 16.89 -14.33
C LEU A 116 16.17 17.99 -13.49
N LYS A 117 17.20 17.65 -12.71
CA LYS A 117 18.02 18.61 -11.96
C LYS A 117 19.35 18.86 -12.67
N LYS A 118 19.61 20.12 -13.02
CA LYS A 118 20.88 20.61 -13.54
C LYS A 118 21.61 21.40 -12.46
N ILE A 119 22.73 20.88 -11.98
CA ILE A 119 23.50 21.54 -10.92
C ILE A 119 24.23 22.77 -11.50
N LEU A 120 24.11 23.92 -10.83
CA LEU A 120 24.82 25.16 -11.17
C LEU A 120 26.03 25.40 -10.26
N LYS A 121 25.87 25.13 -8.96
CA LYS A 121 26.90 25.13 -7.92
C LYS A 121 26.71 23.85 -7.09
N GLU A 122 27.75 23.02 -7.00
CA GLU A 122 27.76 21.88 -6.07
C GLU A 122 27.58 22.37 -4.63
N GLY A 123 26.75 21.66 -3.87
CA GLY A 123 26.65 21.89 -2.43
C GLY A 123 27.78 21.22 -1.64
N GLU A 124 27.90 21.63 -0.38
CA GLU A 124 28.96 21.28 0.54
C GLU A 124 28.69 19.96 1.26
N GLY A 125 29.77 19.20 1.51
CA GLY A 125 29.71 17.90 2.17
C GLY A 125 29.18 16.76 1.30
N THR A 126 28.87 15.64 1.96
CA THR A 126 28.39 14.39 1.36
C THR A 126 26.96 14.02 1.76
N LEU A 127 26.33 14.84 2.61
CA LEU A 127 24.99 14.60 3.13
C LEU A 127 23.94 15.25 2.23
N ILE A 128 22.88 14.50 1.97
CA ILE A 128 21.59 14.95 1.43
C ILE A 128 20.50 14.69 2.49
N PRO A 129 19.31 15.31 2.41
CA PRO A 129 18.16 15.01 3.28
C PRO A 129 17.75 13.53 3.29
N ASN A 130 16.81 13.19 4.18
CA ASN A 130 16.11 11.91 4.21
C ASN A 130 14.60 12.14 4.40
N GLU A 131 13.77 11.11 4.21
CA GLU A 131 12.34 11.19 4.55
C GLU A 131 12.16 11.73 5.98
N GLY A 132 11.24 12.69 6.16
CA GLY A 132 10.99 13.33 7.45
C GLY A 132 11.98 14.44 7.84
N ALA A 133 13.05 14.66 7.06
CA ALA A 133 13.94 15.80 7.27
C ALA A 133 13.22 17.13 7.02
N ALA A 134 13.52 18.13 7.85
CA ALA A 134 13.14 19.51 7.60
C ALA A 134 14.18 20.14 6.65
N VAL A 135 13.72 20.80 5.60
CA VAL A 135 14.54 21.48 4.59
C VAL A 135 14.15 22.95 4.47
N THR A 136 15.15 23.80 4.33
CA THR A 136 15.02 25.26 4.22
C THR A 136 15.58 25.65 2.85
N ILE A 137 14.72 26.06 1.92
CA ILE A 137 15.11 26.37 0.53
C ILE A 137 14.72 27.80 0.13
N ARG A 138 15.51 28.41 -0.76
CA ARG A 138 15.12 29.61 -1.51
C ARG A 138 15.01 29.28 -2.99
N TYR A 139 14.05 29.89 -3.69
CA TYR A 139 13.86 29.61 -5.11
C TYR A 139 13.20 30.75 -5.89
N THR A 140 13.45 30.78 -7.20
CA THR A 140 12.68 31.54 -8.18
C THR A 140 12.03 30.56 -9.15
N ALA A 141 10.69 30.58 -9.24
CA ALA A 141 9.91 29.68 -10.07
C ALA A 141 9.39 30.39 -11.33
N LYS A 142 9.58 29.73 -12.48
CA LYS A 142 9.37 30.29 -13.82
C LYS A 142 8.62 29.29 -14.70
N LEU A 143 7.85 29.77 -15.67
CA LEU A 143 7.33 28.96 -16.77
C LEU A 143 8.45 28.64 -17.79
N GLU A 144 8.21 27.70 -18.71
CA GLU A 144 9.18 27.36 -19.79
C GLU A 144 9.43 28.53 -20.77
N ASP A 145 8.57 29.55 -20.81
CA ASP A 145 8.76 30.81 -21.55
C ASP A 145 9.63 31.85 -20.80
N GLY A 146 9.96 31.59 -19.53
CA GLY A 146 10.73 32.47 -18.66
C GLY A 146 9.92 33.38 -17.73
N VAL A 147 8.58 33.41 -17.82
CA VAL A 147 7.72 34.22 -16.94
C VAL A 147 7.86 33.75 -15.50
N VAL A 148 8.31 34.64 -14.62
CA VAL A 148 8.47 34.37 -13.17
C VAL A 148 7.10 34.45 -12.49
N PHE A 149 6.65 33.37 -11.87
CA PHE A 149 5.35 33.32 -11.19
C PHE A 149 5.44 33.36 -9.66
N GLU A 150 6.58 33.01 -9.07
CA GLU A 150 6.79 32.93 -7.61
C GLU A 150 8.28 33.06 -7.23
N LYS A 151 8.55 33.63 -6.05
CA LYS A 151 9.87 33.74 -5.42
C LYS A 151 9.75 33.52 -3.90
N LYS A 152 10.72 32.83 -3.29
CA LYS A 152 10.83 32.63 -1.82
C LYS A 152 12.29 32.70 -1.37
N GLY A 153 12.55 33.24 -0.17
CA GLY A 153 13.91 33.38 0.39
C GLY A 153 14.80 34.43 -0.31
N TYR A 154 14.19 35.47 -0.90
CA TYR A 154 14.86 36.61 -1.54
C TYR A 154 14.24 37.92 -1.05
N ASP A 155 14.94 39.04 -1.27
CA ASP A 155 14.40 40.40 -1.10
C ASP A 155 13.85 40.70 0.32
N GLY A 156 14.39 40.01 1.33
CA GLY A 156 13.98 40.12 2.74
C GLY A 156 12.86 39.16 3.18
N LEU A 157 12.31 38.37 2.26
CA LEU A 157 11.33 37.32 2.56
C LEU A 157 12.02 36.09 3.18
N GLU A 158 11.32 35.42 4.09
CA GLU A 158 11.77 34.15 4.67
C GLU A 158 11.94 33.06 3.58
N PRO A 159 12.91 32.13 3.75
CA PRO A 159 12.99 30.93 2.93
C PRO A 159 11.75 30.04 3.10
N LEU A 160 11.47 29.17 2.13
CA LEU A 160 10.46 28.14 2.29
C LEU A 160 11.02 27.02 3.17
N GLU A 161 10.44 26.84 4.35
CA GLU A 161 10.66 25.66 5.20
C GLU A 161 9.56 24.62 5.01
N PHE A 162 9.95 23.37 4.75
CA PHE A 162 9.02 22.24 4.71
C PHE A 162 9.69 20.95 5.18
N VAL A 163 8.89 19.90 5.34
CA VAL A 163 9.36 18.55 5.68
C VAL A 163 9.14 17.66 4.45
N ILE A 164 10.17 16.94 4.01
CA ILE A 164 10.07 15.99 2.91
C ILE A 164 9.16 14.83 3.32
N ASP A 165 8.10 14.55 2.56
CA ASP A 165 7.13 13.49 2.86
C ASP A 165 6.87 12.55 1.67
N GLU A 166 7.34 11.29 1.76
CA GLU A 166 7.18 10.30 0.69
C GLU A 166 5.70 10.09 0.31
N GLY A 167 5.34 10.60 -0.87
CA GLY A 167 4.22 10.08 -1.64
C GLY A 167 2.81 10.31 -1.09
N GLN A 168 2.58 11.17 -0.10
CA GLN A 168 1.23 11.48 0.41
C GLN A 168 0.43 12.43 -0.51
N LEU A 169 0.37 12.07 -1.80
CA LEU A 169 -0.57 12.58 -2.81
C LEU A 169 -2.02 12.51 -2.29
N TYR A 170 -2.36 11.43 -1.57
CA TYR A 170 -3.64 11.26 -0.86
C TYR A 170 -3.89 12.33 0.21
N LEU A 171 -2.87 12.92 0.85
CA LEU A 171 -3.06 13.97 1.85
C LEU A 171 -3.23 15.34 1.18
N LYS A 172 -2.50 15.63 0.08
CA LYS A 172 -2.69 16.86 -0.71
C LYS A 172 -4.10 16.91 -1.34
N LEU A 173 -4.53 15.83 -2.01
CA LEU A 173 -5.86 15.79 -2.64
C LEU A 173 -7.00 15.85 -1.61
N PHE A 174 -6.85 15.19 -0.45
CA PHE A 174 -7.87 15.21 0.62
C PHE A 174 -7.93 16.55 1.36
N LEU A 175 -6.83 17.32 1.45
CA LEU A 175 -6.88 18.70 1.97
C LEU A 175 -7.61 19.65 1.01
N MET A 176 -7.41 19.51 -0.31
CA MET A 176 -8.14 20.32 -1.32
C MET A 176 -9.66 20.19 -1.18
N CYS A 177 -10.16 19.00 -0.84
CA CYS A 177 -11.60 18.77 -0.67
C CYS A 177 -12.20 19.29 0.65
N ILE A 178 -11.38 19.58 1.67
CA ILE A 178 -11.87 19.92 3.03
C ILE A 178 -11.63 21.39 3.38
N PHE A 179 -10.58 22.02 2.85
CA PHE A 179 -10.19 23.40 3.21
C PHE A 179 -10.32 24.37 2.03
N PHE A 180 -11.54 24.55 1.53
CA PHE A 180 -11.89 25.58 0.52
C PHE A 180 -11.71 27.04 1.03
N SER A 181 -11.23 27.23 2.27
CA SER A 181 -10.95 28.54 2.87
C SER A 181 -9.78 28.50 3.87
N LEU A 182 -8.61 28.00 3.43
CA LEU A 182 -7.34 28.30 4.09
C LEU A 182 -6.30 28.75 3.06
N LYS A 183 -6.11 30.07 2.97
CA LYS A 183 -5.23 30.78 2.03
C LYS A 183 -3.73 30.45 2.17
N TYR A 184 -3.33 29.76 3.24
CA TYR A 184 -1.92 29.50 3.59
C TYR A 184 -1.68 28.03 3.98
N ILE A 185 -1.55 27.18 2.96
CA ILE A 185 -0.55 26.11 2.95
C ILE A 185 0.19 26.28 1.63
N GLU A 186 1.47 26.65 1.68
CA GLU A 186 2.26 26.80 0.46
C GLU A 186 2.45 25.42 -0.18
N GLN A 187 1.69 25.18 -1.27
CA GLN A 187 1.62 23.87 -1.90
C GLN A 187 2.91 23.61 -2.68
N VAL A 188 3.88 22.99 -1.99
CA VAL A 188 5.10 22.41 -2.57
C VAL A 188 4.71 21.34 -3.59
N ILE A 189 5.09 21.55 -4.85
CA ILE A 189 4.88 20.58 -5.93
C ILE A 189 5.75 19.34 -5.73
N SER A 190 5.30 18.17 -6.19
CA SER A 190 5.99 16.89 -5.95
C SER A 190 7.37 16.83 -6.61
N GLY A 191 7.58 17.52 -7.74
CA GLY A 191 8.90 17.62 -8.38
C GLY A 191 9.92 18.45 -7.58
N LEU A 192 9.47 19.43 -6.80
CA LEU A 192 10.33 20.26 -5.95
C LEU A 192 10.71 19.52 -4.65
N ASP A 193 9.73 18.83 -4.05
CA ASP A 193 9.92 17.94 -2.90
C ASP A 193 10.93 16.81 -3.21
N ARG A 194 10.70 16.05 -4.30
CA ARG A 194 11.64 15.02 -4.76
C ARG A 194 13.00 15.56 -5.20
N ALA A 195 13.07 16.78 -5.71
CA ALA A 195 14.35 17.41 -6.00
C ALA A 195 15.14 17.72 -4.72
N ALA A 196 14.49 18.30 -3.71
CA ALA A 196 15.12 18.66 -2.44
C ALA A 196 15.75 17.44 -1.73
N GLU A 197 15.11 16.26 -1.80
CA GLU A 197 15.63 14.97 -1.33
C GLU A 197 17.04 14.66 -1.89
N THR A 198 17.34 15.11 -3.12
CA THR A 198 18.62 14.85 -3.80
C THR A 198 19.66 15.96 -3.64
N MET A 199 19.35 17.07 -2.96
CA MET A 199 20.22 18.25 -2.87
C MET A 199 21.12 18.26 -1.64
N LYS A 200 22.36 18.71 -1.80
CA LYS A 200 23.30 19.00 -0.70
C LYS A 200 23.07 20.40 -0.12
N LYS A 201 23.58 20.67 1.07
CA LYS A 201 23.55 22.02 1.68
C LYS A 201 24.35 23.01 0.82
N GLY A 202 23.81 24.18 0.55
CA GLY A 202 24.43 25.21 -0.29
C GLY A 202 24.49 24.85 -1.80
N GLU A 203 23.79 23.80 -2.25
CA GLU A 203 23.67 23.46 -3.67
C GLU A 203 22.69 24.42 -4.37
N LEU A 204 23.11 24.99 -5.49
CA LEU A 204 22.26 25.77 -6.41
C LEU A 204 22.01 24.94 -7.67
N SER A 205 20.75 24.74 -8.04
CA SER A 205 20.36 23.95 -9.21
C SER A 205 19.19 24.54 -9.97
N ILE A 206 19.06 24.19 -11.25
CA ILE A 206 17.84 24.41 -12.04
C ILE A 206 17.11 23.07 -12.15
N LEU A 207 15.85 23.05 -11.74
CA LEU A 207 14.93 21.95 -11.94
C LEU A 207 14.08 22.24 -13.17
N THR A 208 13.91 21.26 -14.05
CA THR A 208 12.89 21.25 -15.10
C THR A 208 11.87 20.17 -14.75
N ILE A 209 10.63 20.60 -14.49
CA ILE A 209 9.55 19.78 -13.92
C ILE A 209 8.40 19.75 -14.93
N LYS A 210 8.07 18.57 -15.44
CA LYS A 210 6.90 18.35 -16.31
C LYS A 210 5.60 18.28 -15.50
N PRO A 211 4.43 18.55 -16.12
CA PRO A 211 3.20 18.93 -15.40
C PRO A 211 2.72 17.91 -14.37
N GLU A 212 2.99 16.62 -14.59
CA GLU A 212 2.66 15.50 -13.71
C GLU A 212 3.31 15.59 -12.33
N TYR A 213 4.43 16.32 -12.23
CA TYR A 213 5.14 16.63 -10.99
C TYR A 213 5.04 18.12 -10.59
N GLY A 214 4.28 18.91 -11.37
CA GLY A 214 4.00 20.33 -11.16
C GLY A 214 2.57 20.58 -10.66
N PHE A 215 1.81 21.38 -11.42
CA PHE A 215 0.41 21.71 -11.11
C PHE A 215 -0.63 20.88 -11.90
N GLY A 216 -0.19 19.94 -12.74
CA GLY A 216 -1.06 19.03 -13.48
C GLY A 216 -2.03 19.75 -14.42
N SER A 217 -3.30 19.35 -14.36
CA SER A 217 -4.39 19.85 -15.21
C SER A 217 -5.11 21.09 -14.68
N VAL A 218 -4.57 21.75 -13.65
CA VAL A 218 -5.25 22.83 -12.91
C VAL A 218 -4.60 24.18 -13.21
N GLU A 219 -5.41 25.21 -13.44
CA GLU A 219 -4.92 26.59 -13.49
C GLU A 219 -4.63 27.09 -12.07
N VAL A 220 -3.43 27.65 -11.84
CA VAL A 220 -2.99 28.08 -10.50
C VAL A 220 -2.54 29.54 -10.54
N LYS A 221 -3.26 30.41 -9.82
CA LYS A 221 -2.83 31.79 -9.59
C LYS A 221 -1.80 31.84 -8.45
N ARG A 222 -0.60 32.35 -8.75
CA ARG A 222 0.44 32.70 -7.77
C ARG A 222 0.59 34.22 -7.66
N ASP A 223 1.52 34.67 -6.84
CA ASP A 223 1.66 36.09 -6.48
C ASP A 223 2.03 36.99 -7.67
N LEU A 224 2.78 36.47 -8.66
CA LEU A 224 3.27 37.24 -9.80
C LEU A 224 2.58 36.92 -11.13
N ALA A 225 2.03 35.71 -11.31
CA ALA A 225 1.38 35.28 -12.55
C ALA A 225 0.32 34.19 -12.34
N ILE A 226 -0.49 33.96 -13.38
CA ILE A 226 -1.38 32.79 -13.51
C ILE A 226 -0.63 31.71 -14.29
N ILE A 227 -0.68 30.48 -13.80
CA ILE A 227 -0.04 29.30 -14.38
C ILE A 227 -1.11 28.51 -15.15
N PRO A 228 -1.02 28.40 -16.49
CA PRO A 228 -1.96 27.59 -17.27
C PRO A 228 -1.93 26.09 -16.92
N PRO A 229 -3.04 25.36 -17.12
CA PRO A 229 -3.04 23.89 -17.09
C PRO A 229 -1.96 23.28 -17.98
N TYR A 230 -1.38 22.16 -17.54
CA TYR A 230 -0.32 21.42 -18.24
C TYR A 230 0.97 22.22 -18.51
N SER A 231 1.25 23.27 -17.74
CA SER A 231 2.50 24.02 -17.82
C SER A 231 3.72 23.22 -17.34
N GLY A 232 4.78 23.19 -18.15
CA GLY A 232 6.12 22.84 -17.69
C GLY A 232 6.72 23.97 -16.84
N LEU A 233 7.45 23.60 -15.78
CA LEU A 233 7.94 24.54 -14.76
C LEU A 233 9.47 24.48 -14.66
N VAL A 234 10.10 25.64 -14.50
CA VAL A 234 11.54 25.81 -14.31
C VAL A 234 11.78 26.47 -12.96
N TYR A 235 12.31 25.72 -11.99
CA TYR A 235 12.64 26.23 -10.66
C TYR A 235 14.15 26.40 -10.54
N GLU A 236 14.60 27.61 -10.23
CA GLU A 236 15.98 27.90 -9.84
C GLU A 236 16.03 27.85 -8.30
N VAL A 237 16.62 26.80 -7.74
CA VAL A 237 16.52 26.43 -6.31
C VAL A 237 17.88 26.37 -5.65
N GLU A 238 17.99 26.93 -4.46
CA GLU A 238 19.14 26.79 -3.56
C GLU A 238 18.70 26.15 -2.25
N MET A 239 19.38 25.06 -1.87
CA MET A 239 19.21 24.42 -0.57
C MET A 239 20.00 25.22 0.47
N VAL A 240 19.33 25.97 1.34
CA VAL A 240 19.99 26.84 2.35
C VAL A 240 20.48 25.98 3.51
N ASP A 241 19.61 25.14 4.06
CA ASP A 241 19.95 24.19 5.12
C ASP A 241 18.99 22.99 5.14
N PHE A 242 19.38 21.92 5.84
CA PHE A 242 18.46 20.84 6.20
C PHE A 242 18.83 20.17 7.53
N THR A 243 17.81 19.80 8.30
CA THR A 243 17.93 18.97 9.51
C THR A 243 17.38 17.58 9.21
N LYS A 244 18.26 16.57 9.19
CA LYS A 244 17.87 15.15 9.06
C LYS A 244 16.96 14.73 10.23
N GLU A 245 15.90 13.96 9.94
CA GLU A 245 15.24 13.17 10.99
C GLU A 245 16.22 12.04 11.37
N LYS A 246 16.85 12.12 12.55
CA LYS A 246 17.79 11.10 13.07
C LYS A 246 17.11 9.74 13.05
N ALA A 247 17.81 8.71 12.59
CA ALA A 247 17.25 7.37 12.59
C ALA A 247 17.13 6.81 14.03
N PRO A 248 16.16 5.91 14.34
CA PRO A 248 15.95 5.40 15.71
C PRO A 248 17.12 4.67 16.35
N TRP A 249 18.15 4.30 15.59
CA TRP A 249 19.42 3.74 16.07
C TRP A 249 20.54 4.78 16.28
N GLU A 250 20.44 5.97 15.69
CA GLU A 250 21.39 7.09 15.85
C GLU A 250 21.05 7.97 17.06
N MET A 251 19.82 7.89 17.55
CA MET A 251 19.33 8.63 18.71
C MET A 251 19.76 7.95 20.02
N SER A 252 20.11 8.75 21.04
CA SER A 252 20.28 8.23 22.39
C SER A 252 18.93 7.81 23.01
N ASN A 253 18.95 7.06 24.11
CA ASN A 253 17.72 6.66 24.80
C ASN A 253 16.90 7.88 25.26
N HIS A 254 17.57 8.90 25.82
CA HIS A 254 16.95 10.17 26.19
C HIS A 254 16.34 10.89 24.98
N GLU A 255 17.06 10.99 23.86
CA GLU A 255 16.54 11.62 22.63
C GLU A 255 15.29 10.89 22.08
N LYS A 256 15.24 9.56 22.17
CA LYS A 256 14.05 8.78 21.76
C LYS A 256 12.84 9.06 22.65
N ILE A 257 13.05 9.16 23.97
CA ILE A 257 12.01 9.50 24.95
C ILE A 257 11.48 10.92 24.69
N GLU A 258 12.37 11.89 24.46
CA GLU A 258 12.00 13.27 24.15
C GLU A 258 11.25 13.37 22.81
N ALA A 259 11.74 12.70 21.76
CA ALA A 259 11.09 12.67 20.45
C ALA A 259 9.71 12.00 20.52
N ALA A 260 9.56 10.88 21.24
CA ALA A 260 8.27 10.27 21.51
C ALA A 260 7.33 11.21 22.27
N GLY A 261 7.84 11.95 23.27
CA GLY A 261 7.11 13.00 23.98
C GLY A 261 6.58 14.10 23.04
N LYS A 262 7.44 14.60 22.15
CA LYS A 262 7.09 15.61 21.14
C LYS A 262 6.05 15.08 20.14
N LYS A 263 6.23 13.87 19.60
CA LYS A 263 5.25 13.24 18.68
C LYS A 263 3.92 12.92 19.34
N LYS A 264 3.91 12.60 20.65
CA LYS A 264 2.67 12.49 21.44
C LYS A 264 1.93 13.83 21.52
N GLU A 265 2.60 14.96 21.77
CA GLU A 265 1.92 16.25 21.83
C GLU A 265 1.46 16.76 20.45
N GLU A 266 2.23 16.51 19.37
CA GLU A 266 1.73 16.68 17.99
C GLU A 266 0.41 15.90 17.78
N GLY A 267 0.33 14.67 18.30
CA GLY A 267 -0.88 13.85 18.31
C GLY A 267 -2.02 14.45 19.14
N ASN A 268 -1.72 14.96 20.35
CA ASN A 268 -2.71 15.59 21.24
C ASN A 268 -3.34 16.83 20.60
N GLN A 269 -2.54 17.68 19.94
CA GLN A 269 -3.02 18.84 19.19
C GLN A 269 -3.92 18.43 18.01
N LEU A 270 -3.49 17.43 17.21
CA LEU A 270 -4.30 16.89 16.11
C LEU A 270 -5.61 16.26 16.60
N PHE A 271 -5.61 15.63 17.78
CA PHE A 271 -6.81 15.04 18.37
C PHE A 271 -7.81 16.11 18.86
N LYS A 272 -7.33 17.17 19.54
CA LYS A 272 -8.14 18.35 19.90
C LYS A 272 -8.77 18.99 18.66
N ASN A 273 -8.02 19.05 17.56
CA ASN A 273 -8.46 19.58 16.26
C ASN A 273 -9.32 18.59 15.43
N GLY A 274 -9.86 17.52 16.02
CA GLY A 274 -10.74 16.53 15.36
C GLY A 274 -10.07 15.64 14.30
N LYS A 275 -8.77 15.80 14.05
CA LYS A 275 -8.02 15.11 12.99
C LYS A 275 -7.53 13.73 13.45
N HIS A 276 -8.46 12.90 13.95
CA HIS A 276 -8.20 11.64 14.67
C HIS A 276 -7.29 10.66 13.91
N GLN A 277 -7.46 10.51 12.58
CA GLN A 277 -6.60 9.64 11.77
C GLN A 277 -5.13 10.13 11.71
N ARG A 278 -4.90 11.45 11.70
CA ARG A 278 -3.56 12.04 11.76
C ARG A 278 -2.97 11.94 13.16
N ALA A 279 -3.80 12.09 14.19
CA ALA A 279 -3.39 11.88 15.59
C ALA A 279 -2.93 10.43 15.81
N ALA A 280 -3.69 9.43 15.34
CA ALA A 280 -3.31 8.02 15.38
C ALA A 280 -1.94 7.75 14.74
N LYS A 281 -1.67 8.30 13.54
CA LYS A 281 -0.33 8.20 12.89
C LYS A 281 0.79 8.79 13.76
N ARG A 282 0.54 9.90 14.48
CA ARG A 282 1.54 10.52 15.37
C ARG A 282 1.77 9.73 16.66
N TYR A 283 0.72 9.19 17.28
CA TYR A 283 0.87 8.27 18.42
C TYR A 283 1.53 6.94 18.02
N GLY A 284 1.34 6.49 16.78
CA GLY A 284 2.10 5.39 16.16
C GLY A 284 3.61 5.69 16.16
N LYS A 285 4.05 6.70 15.39
CA LYS A 285 5.47 7.12 15.36
C LYS A 285 6.02 7.36 16.78
N ALA A 286 5.24 7.95 17.70
CA ALA A 286 5.64 8.15 19.09
C ALA A 286 5.90 6.83 19.84
N ALA A 287 5.09 5.79 19.63
CA ALA A 287 5.29 4.47 20.23
C ALA A 287 6.46 3.69 19.60
N ASP A 288 6.74 3.92 18.32
CA ASP A 288 7.81 3.23 17.58
C ASP A 288 9.21 3.60 18.11
N TYR A 289 9.46 4.88 18.42
CA TYR A 289 10.70 5.34 19.09
C TYR A 289 10.94 4.67 20.44
N ILE A 290 9.88 4.19 21.10
CA ILE A 290 9.90 3.56 22.43
C ILE A 290 9.41 2.11 22.39
N SER A 291 9.73 1.36 21.32
CA SER A 291 9.39 -0.08 21.22
C SER A 291 9.87 -0.89 22.43
N LYS A 292 9.25 -2.06 22.65
CA LYS A 292 9.60 -2.99 23.75
C LYS A 292 11.03 -3.55 23.61
N ASP A 293 11.55 -3.57 22.39
CA ASP A 293 12.85 -4.13 22.00
C ASP A 293 14.01 -3.13 22.13
N GLY A 294 13.73 -1.90 22.56
CA GLY A 294 14.76 -0.89 22.84
C GLY A 294 15.50 -1.18 24.14
N SER A 295 16.84 -1.14 24.08
CA SER A 295 17.72 -1.30 25.25
C SER A 295 17.77 -0.01 26.09
N PHE A 296 16.71 0.24 26.84
CA PHE A 296 16.61 1.33 27.83
C PHE A 296 17.28 0.93 29.16
N GLY A 297 17.82 1.90 29.90
CA GLY A 297 18.30 1.67 31.27
C GLY A 297 17.15 1.48 32.25
N ASP A 298 17.39 0.89 33.42
CA ASP A 298 16.33 0.59 34.40
C ASP A 298 15.60 1.86 34.90
N ASP A 299 16.32 2.98 35.06
CA ASP A 299 15.74 4.28 35.44
C ASP A 299 14.81 4.82 34.33
N ASP A 300 15.26 4.79 33.07
CA ASP A 300 14.46 5.18 31.89
C ASP A 300 13.24 4.27 31.71
N LEU A 301 13.36 2.99 32.06
CA LEU A 301 12.38 1.94 31.73
C LEU A 301 11.00 2.23 32.32
N LYS A 302 10.91 2.90 33.47
CA LYS A 302 9.64 3.35 34.05
C LYS A 302 8.99 4.45 33.21
N LEU A 303 9.75 5.51 32.90
CA LEU A 303 9.29 6.65 32.08
C LEU A 303 8.86 6.19 30.68
N VAL A 304 9.62 5.25 30.09
CA VAL A 304 9.30 4.60 28.81
C VAL A 304 7.99 3.81 28.88
N LYS A 305 7.73 3.04 29.95
CA LYS A 305 6.46 2.31 30.13
C LYS A 305 5.27 3.27 30.21
N GLU A 306 5.36 4.30 31.06
CA GLU A 306 4.29 5.30 31.24
C GLU A 306 4.01 6.07 29.93
N LEU A 307 5.05 6.47 29.20
CA LEU A 307 4.92 7.16 27.91
C LEU A 307 4.30 6.25 26.84
N ARG A 308 4.69 4.96 26.80
CA ARG A 308 4.15 3.96 25.87
C ARG A 308 2.68 3.66 26.13
N VAL A 309 2.28 3.50 27.40
CA VAL A 309 0.87 3.37 27.81
C VAL A 309 0.07 4.61 27.41
N SER A 310 0.61 5.81 27.65
CA SER A 310 -0.04 7.07 27.25
C SER A 310 -0.29 7.14 25.74
N CYS A 311 0.69 6.74 24.91
CA CYS A 311 0.53 6.69 23.45
C CYS A 311 -0.52 5.66 23.01
N TRP A 312 -0.49 4.43 23.54
CA TRP A 312 -1.47 3.39 23.18
C TRP A 312 -2.90 3.72 23.64
N LEU A 313 -3.08 4.29 24.84
CA LEU A 313 -4.38 4.78 25.30
C LEU A 313 -4.94 5.83 24.33
N ASN A 314 -4.10 6.77 23.86
CA ASN A 314 -4.52 7.80 22.93
C ASN A 314 -4.76 7.27 21.51
N SER A 315 -4.00 6.27 21.05
CA SER A 315 -4.30 5.53 19.82
C SER A 315 -5.67 4.84 19.90
N ALA A 316 -5.98 4.15 21.01
CA ALA A 316 -7.30 3.52 21.21
C ALA A 316 -8.44 4.56 21.17
N ALA A 317 -8.24 5.74 21.75
CA ALA A 317 -9.20 6.85 21.66
C ALA A 317 -9.37 7.39 20.23
N CYS A 318 -8.34 7.34 19.39
CA CYS A 318 -8.46 7.65 17.96
C CYS A 318 -9.22 6.55 17.22
N SER A 319 -8.87 5.29 17.43
CA SER A 319 -9.54 4.14 16.80
C SER A 319 -11.04 4.11 17.11
N LEU A 320 -11.45 4.33 18.36
CA LEU A 320 -12.86 4.50 18.75
C LEU A 320 -13.56 5.67 18.03
N LYS A 321 -12.84 6.76 17.71
CA LYS A 321 -13.38 7.90 16.95
C LYS A 321 -13.37 7.70 15.43
N LEU A 322 -12.79 6.60 14.95
CA LEU A 322 -12.71 6.20 13.54
C LEU A 322 -13.54 4.93 13.25
N ASN A 323 -14.28 4.43 14.25
CA ASN A 323 -14.99 3.14 14.23
C ASN A 323 -14.08 1.91 13.98
N ASP A 324 -12.78 2.05 14.24
CA ASP A 324 -11.80 0.96 14.24
C ASP A 324 -11.84 0.24 15.60
N PHE A 325 -12.92 -0.52 15.84
CA PHE A 325 -13.13 -1.20 17.11
C PHE A 325 -12.07 -2.29 17.38
N TRP A 326 -11.60 -2.98 16.33
CA TRP A 326 -10.54 -3.98 16.44
C TRP A 326 -9.17 -3.38 16.80
N GLY A 327 -8.79 -2.25 16.19
CA GLY A 327 -7.59 -1.52 16.59
C GLY A 327 -7.70 -0.95 18.01
N ALA A 328 -8.87 -0.45 18.41
CA ALA A 328 -9.12 -0.02 19.79
C ALA A 328 -8.92 -1.16 20.80
N ILE A 329 -9.48 -2.35 20.55
CA ILE A 329 -9.26 -3.55 21.38
C ILE A 329 -7.77 -3.91 21.43
N LYS A 330 -7.08 -3.94 20.29
CA LYS A 330 -5.65 -4.26 20.19
C LYS A 330 -4.77 -3.31 21.00
N PHE A 331 -5.05 -2.00 20.96
CA PHE A 331 -4.31 -1.00 21.75
C PHE A 331 -4.66 -1.08 23.24
N CYS A 332 -5.92 -1.28 23.62
CA CYS A 332 -6.31 -1.41 25.02
C CYS A 332 -5.76 -2.69 25.67
N SER A 333 -5.76 -3.84 24.97
CA SER A 333 -5.16 -5.07 25.48
C SER A 333 -3.66 -4.88 25.72
N LYS A 334 -2.92 -4.27 24.78
CA LYS A 334 -1.49 -3.91 24.98
C LYS A 334 -1.24 -3.04 26.21
N VAL A 335 -2.16 -2.15 26.58
CA VAL A 335 -2.06 -1.37 27.82
C VAL A 335 -2.28 -2.27 29.05
N LEU A 336 -3.28 -3.16 29.00
CA LEU A 336 -3.61 -4.07 30.10
C LEU A 336 -2.55 -5.17 30.31
N ASP A 337 -1.75 -5.50 29.29
CA ASP A 337 -0.54 -6.34 29.39
C ASP A 337 0.58 -5.69 30.23
N ILE A 338 0.51 -4.38 30.50
CA ILE A 338 1.44 -3.63 31.36
C ILE A 338 0.75 -3.16 32.65
N GLU A 339 -0.45 -2.62 32.53
CA GLU A 339 -1.26 -2.04 33.61
C GLU A 339 -2.64 -2.72 33.66
N PHE A 340 -2.69 -3.98 34.13
CA PHE A 340 -3.90 -4.81 34.18
C PHE A 340 -5.14 -4.12 34.82
N HIS A 341 -4.91 -3.20 35.76
CA HIS A 341 -5.96 -2.46 36.48
C HIS A 341 -6.31 -1.09 35.85
N ASN A 342 -5.86 -0.79 34.63
CA ASN A 342 -6.10 0.52 34.00
C ASN A 342 -7.57 0.71 33.58
N VAL A 343 -8.34 1.40 34.43
CA VAL A 343 -9.76 1.72 34.23
C VAL A 343 -10.04 2.40 32.87
N LYS A 344 -9.14 3.25 32.36
CA LYS A 344 -9.30 3.92 31.05
C LYS A 344 -9.14 2.95 29.89
N ALA A 345 -8.29 1.93 30.01
CA ALA A 345 -8.15 0.88 29.02
C ALA A 345 -9.34 -0.08 29.05
N LEU A 346 -9.76 -0.55 30.23
CA LEU A 346 -10.95 -1.40 30.40
C LEU A 346 -12.21 -0.72 29.83
N TYR A 347 -12.45 0.54 30.20
CA TYR A 347 -13.58 1.33 29.71
C TYR A 347 -13.59 1.45 28.17
N ARG A 348 -12.45 1.79 27.56
CA ARG A 348 -12.33 1.94 26.10
C ARG A 348 -12.46 0.60 25.36
N ARG A 349 -12.01 -0.51 25.96
CA ARG A 349 -12.13 -1.85 25.38
C ARG A 349 -13.56 -2.37 25.46
N ALA A 350 -14.24 -2.19 26.60
CA ALA A 350 -15.67 -2.49 26.73
C ALA A 350 -16.52 -1.68 25.73
N GLN A 351 -16.22 -0.40 25.51
CA GLN A 351 -16.87 0.39 24.46
C GLN A 351 -16.70 -0.23 23.07
N ALA A 352 -15.49 -0.69 22.70
CA ALA A 352 -15.26 -1.33 21.41
C ALA A 352 -15.96 -2.69 21.28
N TYR A 353 -15.95 -3.52 22.33
CA TYR A 353 -16.68 -4.80 22.36
C TYR A 353 -18.19 -4.60 22.18
N MET A 354 -18.79 -3.58 22.80
CA MET A 354 -20.21 -3.25 22.65
C MET A 354 -20.62 -2.89 21.21
N GLU A 355 -19.78 -2.17 20.46
CA GLU A 355 -20.08 -1.85 19.04
C GLU A 355 -19.79 -3.04 18.09
N ILE A 356 -18.96 -4.01 18.50
CA ILE A 356 -18.80 -5.33 17.84
C ILE A 356 -19.94 -6.30 18.24
N ALA A 357 -20.78 -5.93 19.22
CA ALA A 357 -21.81 -6.75 19.85
C ALA A 357 -21.31 -7.96 20.66
N ASP A 358 -20.04 -7.96 21.07
CA ASP A 358 -19.50 -8.89 22.08
C ASP A 358 -19.87 -8.38 23.48
N LEU A 359 -21.06 -8.73 23.94
CA LEU A 359 -21.62 -8.20 25.18
C LEU A 359 -21.01 -8.83 26.44
N ASP A 360 -20.49 -10.05 26.33
CA ASP A 360 -19.95 -10.81 27.47
C ASP A 360 -18.54 -10.34 27.85
N LEU A 361 -17.66 -10.12 26.86
CA LEU A 361 -16.35 -9.50 27.12
C LEU A 361 -16.50 -8.04 27.57
N ALA A 362 -17.51 -7.32 27.06
CA ALA A 362 -17.84 -5.98 27.55
C ALA A 362 -18.28 -5.99 29.02
N GLU A 363 -19.09 -6.96 29.47
CA GLU A 363 -19.50 -7.04 30.88
C GLU A 363 -18.31 -7.34 31.80
N LEU A 364 -17.41 -8.22 31.35
CA LEU A 364 -16.23 -8.63 32.11
C LEU A 364 -15.25 -7.46 32.33
N ASP A 365 -15.01 -6.63 31.32
CA ASP A 365 -14.19 -5.41 31.46
C ASP A 365 -14.87 -4.33 32.32
N ILE A 366 -16.19 -4.19 32.23
CA ILE A 366 -16.96 -3.23 33.06
C ILE A 366 -16.99 -3.65 34.53
N LYS A 367 -17.10 -4.95 34.83
CA LYS A 367 -16.99 -5.48 36.22
C LYS A 367 -15.63 -5.11 36.82
N LYS A 368 -14.53 -5.45 36.15
CA LYS A 368 -13.16 -5.08 36.56
C LYS A 368 -12.97 -3.56 36.73
N ALA A 369 -13.56 -2.76 35.84
CA ALA A 369 -13.49 -1.31 35.94
C ALA A 369 -14.22 -0.76 37.19
N LEU A 370 -15.33 -1.37 37.61
CA LEU A 370 -16.08 -0.99 38.82
C LEU A 370 -15.50 -1.59 40.12
N GLU A 371 -14.79 -2.71 40.03
CA GLU A 371 -13.98 -3.26 41.13
C GLU A 371 -12.85 -2.29 41.49
N MET A 372 -12.22 -1.65 40.49
CA MET A 372 -11.15 -0.66 40.68
C MET A 372 -11.66 0.76 41.00
N ASP A 373 -12.71 1.23 40.33
CA ASP A 373 -13.34 2.53 40.59
C ASP A 373 -14.87 2.39 40.66
N SER A 374 -15.36 2.09 41.86
CA SER A 374 -16.78 1.89 42.15
C SER A 374 -17.62 3.17 42.08
N GLN A 375 -17.02 4.35 41.88
CA GLN A 375 -17.75 5.63 41.77
C GLN A 375 -17.69 6.27 40.39
N ASN A 376 -16.92 5.71 39.46
CA ASN A 376 -16.82 6.13 38.07
C ASN A 376 -18.20 6.34 37.41
N ARG A 377 -18.51 7.55 36.96
CA ARG A 377 -19.82 7.89 36.37
C ARG A 377 -19.93 7.37 34.94
N GLU A 378 -18.81 7.40 34.22
CA GLU A 378 -18.67 7.00 32.83
C GLU A 378 -18.86 5.49 32.70
N VAL A 379 -18.15 4.68 33.50
CA VAL A 379 -18.31 3.22 33.52
C VAL A 379 -19.73 2.82 33.93
N LYS A 380 -20.36 3.49 34.92
CA LYS A 380 -21.77 3.25 35.29
C LYS A 380 -22.74 3.55 34.14
N SER A 381 -22.49 4.62 33.37
CA SER A 381 -23.29 4.96 32.18
C SER A 381 -23.18 3.88 31.09
N VAL A 382 -21.96 3.40 30.83
CA VAL A 382 -21.72 2.32 29.86
C VAL A 382 -22.30 0.99 30.34
N GLN A 383 -22.24 0.67 31.65
CA GLN A 383 -22.92 -0.50 32.23
C GLN A 383 -24.44 -0.44 32.00
N LYS A 384 -25.06 0.74 32.12
CA LYS A 384 -26.50 0.92 31.83
C LYS A 384 -26.81 0.63 30.36
N ARG A 385 -26.00 1.17 29.42
CA ARG A 385 -26.15 0.88 27.98
C ARG A 385 -25.95 -0.60 27.67
N LEU A 386 -24.96 -1.26 28.28
CA LEU A 386 -24.73 -2.69 28.10
C LEU A 386 -25.95 -3.53 28.53
N LYS A 387 -26.51 -3.27 29.71
CA LYS A 387 -27.71 -3.96 30.20
C LYS A 387 -28.94 -3.75 29.29
N GLN A 388 -29.03 -2.61 28.61
CA GLN A 388 -30.05 -2.37 27.58
C GLN A 388 -29.81 -3.25 26.34
N LEU A 389 -28.59 -3.26 25.80
CA LEU A 389 -28.21 -4.11 24.66
C LEU A 389 -28.38 -5.61 24.94
N GLN A 390 -28.01 -6.07 26.14
CA GLN A 390 -28.24 -7.46 26.58
C GLN A 390 -29.74 -7.79 26.65
N ALA A 391 -30.55 -6.91 27.26
CA ALA A 391 -32.00 -7.09 27.30
C ALA A 391 -32.66 -7.03 25.92
N GLU A 392 -32.09 -6.30 24.96
CA GLU A 392 -32.52 -6.25 23.56
C GLU A 392 -32.09 -7.50 22.78
N SER A 393 -30.88 -8.03 23.01
CA SER A 393 -30.47 -9.31 22.42
C SER A 393 -31.34 -10.44 22.92
N ASN A 394 -31.45 -10.62 24.25
CA ASN A 394 -32.27 -11.68 24.84
C ASN A 394 -33.74 -11.63 24.34
N LYS A 395 -34.29 -10.45 24.05
CA LYS A 395 -35.62 -10.29 23.42
C LYS A 395 -35.66 -10.70 21.94
N ARG A 396 -34.60 -10.49 21.17
CA ARG A 396 -34.46 -11.01 19.79
C ARG A 396 -34.29 -12.53 19.82
N ASP A 397 -33.45 -13.03 20.70
CA ASP A 397 -33.07 -14.43 20.81
C ASP A 397 -34.28 -15.28 21.27
N VAL A 398 -35.02 -14.84 22.30
CA VAL A 398 -36.30 -15.48 22.69
C VAL A 398 -37.29 -15.50 21.53
N LYS A 399 -37.46 -14.41 20.77
CA LYS A 399 -38.33 -14.40 19.58
C LYS A 399 -37.84 -15.36 18.50
N LEU A 400 -36.53 -15.43 18.26
CA LEU A 400 -35.91 -16.32 17.28
C LEU A 400 -36.18 -17.79 17.65
N TYR A 401 -35.88 -18.18 18.89
CA TYR A 401 -36.13 -19.53 19.38
C TYR A 401 -37.63 -19.86 19.37
N THR A 402 -38.52 -18.99 19.87
CA THR A 402 -39.97 -19.23 19.82
C THR A 402 -40.47 -19.43 18.39
N ASN A 403 -39.99 -18.63 17.43
CA ASN A 403 -40.34 -18.81 16.02
C ASN A 403 -39.78 -20.10 15.42
N MET A 404 -38.56 -20.52 15.81
CA MET A 404 -37.96 -21.79 15.40
C MET A 404 -38.75 -22.99 15.94
N PHE A 405 -39.06 -23.03 17.24
CA PHE A 405 -39.90 -24.08 17.84
C PHE A 405 -41.31 -24.09 17.23
N ALA A 406 -41.91 -22.92 16.97
CA ALA A 406 -43.21 -22.81 16.30
C ALA A 406 -43.17 -23.25 14.82
N ARG A 407 -42.01 -23.26 14.16
CA ARG A 407 -41.84 -23.85 12.83
C ARG A 407 -41.63 -25.35 12.91
N MET A 408 -40.67 -25.82 13.72
CA MET A 408 -40.37 -27.25 13.90
C MET A 408 -41.60 -28.07 14.33
N THR A 409 -42.45 -27.53 15.20
CA THR A 409 -43.72 -28.17 15.59
C THR A 409 -44.74 -28.23 14.45
N LYS A 410 -44.84 -27.19 13.60
CA LYS A 410 -45.67 -27.21 12.38
C LYS A 410 -45.15 -28.19 11.35
N ASP A 411 -43.84 -28.19 11.11
CA ASP A 411 -43.16 -29.07 10.17
C ASP A 411 -43.38 -30.54 10.59
N SER A 412 -43.20 -30.85 11.88
CA SER A 412 -43.45 -32.18 12.47
C SER A 412 -44.93 -32.58 12.38
N ALA A 413 -45.86 -31.65 12.64
CA ALA A 413 -47.29 -31.89 12.49
C ALA A 413 -47.72 -32.07 11.02
N MET A 414 -47.02 -31.48 10.06
CA MET A 414 -47.25 -31.66 8.63
C MET A 414 -46.77 -33.04 8.17
N VAL A 415 -45.58 -33.48 8.60
CA VAL A 415 -45.08 -34.85 8.37
C VAL A 415 -46.01 -35.89 8.99
N ALA A 416 -46.42 -35.69 10.25
CA ALA A 416 -47.36 -36.58 10.94
C ALA A 416 -48.78 -36.60 10.32
N LYS A 417 -49.16 -35.58 9.54
CA LYS A 417 -50.37 -35.60 8.72
C LYS A 417 -50.17 -36.37 7.41
N ARG A 418 -49.06 -36.14 6.68
CA ARG A 418 -48.74 -36.89 5.44
C ARG A 418 -48.70 -38.40 5.68
N LEU A 419 -47.96 -38.85 6.69
CA LEU A 419 -47.87 -40.25 7.11
C LEU A 419 -49.20 -40.89 7.53
N LYS A 420 -50.24 -40.09 7.82
CA LYS A 420 -51.61 -40.56 8.10
C LYS A 420 -52.48 -40.61 6.85
N VAL A 421 -52.23 -39.73 5.88
CA VAL A 421 -52.91 -39.76 4.56
C VAL A 421 -52.39 -40.93 3.75
N GLU A 422 -51.07 -41.09 3.63
CA GLU A 422 -50.42 -42.22 2.93
C GLU A 422 -50.95 -43.57 3.45
N LYS A 423 -50.95 -43.77 4.78
CA LYS A 423 -51.50 -44.99 5.41
C LYS A 423 -53.00 -45.18 5.20
N ALA A 424 -53.78 -44.13 5.00
CA ALA A 424 -55.21 -44.23 4.72
C ALA A 424 -55.50 -44.51 3.24
N GLU A 425 -54.65 -44.04 2.33
CA GLU A 425 -54.69 -44.37 0.91
C GLU A 425 -54.23 -45.80 0.66
N ASP A 426 -53.17 -46.26 1.34
CA ASP A 426 -52.69 -47.65 1.24
C ASP A 426 -53.69 -48.64 1.87
N ALA A 427 -54.32 -48.30 3.00
CA ALA A 427 -55.39 -49.12 3.58
C ALA A 427 -56.57 -49.32 2.61
N LYS A 428 -56.97 -48.27 1.89
CA LYS A 428 -58.02 -48.36 0.87
C LYS A 428 -57.64 -49.23 -0.33
N LYS A 429 -56.39 -49.15 -0.79
CA LYS A 429 -55.89 -50.04 -1.86
C LYS A 429 -55.92 -51.50 -1.41
N VAL A 430 -55.63 -51.78 -0.14
CA VAL A 430 -55.74 -53.14 0.41
C VAL A 430 -57.20 -53.59 0.48
N GLU A 431 -58.13 -52.78 0.97
CA GLU A 431 -59.57 -53.10 0.93
C GLU A 431 -60.05 -53.37 -0.52
N GLU A 432 -59.68 -52.51 -1.47
CA GLU A 432 -60.04 -52.62 -2.89
C GLU A 432 -59.47 -53.90 -3.55
N VAL A 433 -58.22 -54.26 -3.27
CA VAL A 433 -57.63 -55.54 -3.71
C VAL A 433 -58.34 -56.74 -3.08
N THR A 434 -58.62 -56.72 -1.77
CA THR A 434 -59.33 -57.84 -1.11
C THR A 434 -60.76 -57.99 -1.60
N ALA A 435 -61.44 -56.92 -2.01
CA ALA A 435 -62.76 -57.00 -2.63
C ALA A 435 -62.71 -57.72 -4.00
N ILE A 436 -61.68 -57.44 -4.81
CA ILE A 436 -61.45 -58.10 -6.10
C ILE A 436 -61.11 -59.59 -5.90
N GLU A 437 -60.32 -59.93 -4.88
CA GLU A 437 -60.02 -61.34 -4.55
C GLU A 437 -61.26 -62.11 -4.10
N VAL A 438 -62.16 -61.49 -3.33
CA VAL A 438 -63.42 -62.11 -2.89
C VAL A 438 -64.38 -62.37 -4.07
N GLU A 439 -64.44 -61.49 -5.07
CA GLU A 439 -65.18 -61.78 -6.32
C GLU A 439 -64.58 -62.95 -7.10
N GLN A 440 -63.25 -63.10 -7.13
CA GLN A 440 -62.59 -64.22 -7.84
C GLN A 440 -62.80 -65.58 -7.14
N VAL A 441 -62.85 -65.61 -5.81
CA VAL A 441 -63.11 -66.85 -5.04
C VAL A 441 -64.53 -67.39 -5.27
N ALA A 442 -65.50 -66.53 -5.58
CA ALA A 442 -66.89 -66.93 -5.83
C ALA A 442 -67.10 -67.79 -7.11
N VAL A 443 -66.11 -67.90 -7.98
CA VAL A 443 -66.23 -68.55 -9.31
C VAL A 443 -65.84 -70.04 -9.30
N ASN A 444 -65.03 -70.50 -8.33
CA ASN A 444 -64.42 -71.84 -8.37
C ASN A 444 -64.90 -72.76 -7.24
N LEU A 445 -65.87 -73.64 -7.55
CA LEU A 445 -66.32 -74.74 -6.70
C LEU A 445 -66.54 -76.02 -7.53
N ALA A 446 -66.45 -77.18 -6.87
CA ALA A 446 -66.68 -78.55 -7.39
C ALA A 446 -65.45 -79.24 -8.06
N PRO A 447 -65.30 -80.59 -7.94
CA PRO A 447 -64.08 -81.11 -7.29
C PRO A 447 -63.50 -82.44 -7.83
N HIS A 448 -62.36 -82.89 -7.27
CA HIS A 448 -61.97 -84.32 -7.09
C HIS A 448 -60.95 -84.38 -5.92
N ASN A 449 -61.19 -85.08 -4.80
CA ASN A 449 -61.11 -86.52 -4.55
C ASN A 449 -59.71 -87.17 -4.74
N SER A 450 -59.04 -87.42 -3.60
CA SER A 450 -58.46 -88.71 -3.12
C SER A 450 -57.62 -89.57 -4.09
N GLU A 451 -56.40 -90.05 -3.78
CA GLU A 451 -55.61 -90.10 -2.51
C GLU A 451 -54.09 -90.36 -2.84
N MET A 452 -53.10 -90.73 -2.01
CA MET A 452 -53.02 -91.36 -0.66
C MET A 452 -51.63 -91.12 0.02
N VAL A 453 -51.52 -91.42 1.33
CA VAL A 453 -50.38 -91.96 2.16
C VAL A 453 -49.04 -92.27 1.43
N VAL A 454 -47.81 -91.93 1.89
CA VAL A 454 -47.17 -92.01 3.25
C VAL A 454 -46.11 -90.90 3.53
N ASP A 455 -45.78 -90.69 4.81
CA ASP A 455 -44.62 -89.98 5.40
C ASP A 455 -43.33 -90.86 5.47
N PRO A 456 -42.11 -90.40 5.90
CA PRO A 456 -41.66 -89.04 6.31
C PRO A 456 -40.24 -88.61 5.78
N PHE A 457 -39.68 -87.51 6.35
CA PHE A 457 -38.24 -87.15 6.47
C PHE A 457 -37.47 -86.56 5.26
N ILE A 458 -37.17 -85.24 5.28
CA ILE A 458 -35.80 -84.68 5.48
C ILE A 458 -35.80 -83.12 5.52
N ALA A 459 -34.78 -82.56 6.18
CA ALA A 459 -34.51 -81.16 6.54
C ALA A 459 -34.65 -80.03 5.47
N GLY A 460 -34.67 -78.76 5.93
CA GLY A 460 -34.22 -77.64 5.09
C GLY A 460 -34.45 -76.19 5.59
N CYS A 461 -33.40 -75.58 6.13
CA CYS A 461 -33.08 -74.13 6.16
C CYS A 461 -34.17 -73.06 5.97
N SER A 462 -34.42 -72.25 7.02
CA SER A 462 -35.01 -70.91 6.90
C SER A 462 -33.92 -69.81 6.83
N LEU A 463 -33.79 -69.18 5.66
CA LEU A 463 -33.41 -67.78 5.41
C LEU A 463 -32.11 -67.20 6.03
N THR A 464 -31.12 -66.97 5.15
CA THR A 464 -30.05 -65.97 5.33
C THR A 464 -30.36 -64.67 4.58
N SER A 465 -29.86 -63.54 5.12
CA SER A 465 -29.65 -62.22 4.46
C SER A 465 -30.92 -61.50 3.93
N VAL A 466 -30.95 -60.18 3.64
CA VAL A 466 -29.91 -59.15 3.37
C VAL A 466 -30.30 -57.79 4.02
N LEU A 467 -29.31 -57.03 4.53
CA LEU A 467 -29.16 -55.56 4.82
C LEU A 467 -30.39 -54.63 5.04
N GLY A 468 -30.29 -53.51 5.79
CA GLY A 468 -29.19 -52.97 6.59
C GLY A 468 -28.83 -51.49 6.32
N SER A 469 -29.21 -50.58 7.23
CA SER A 469 -28.61 -49.24 7.45
C SER A 469 -29.11 -48.69 8.81
N CYS A 470 -28.31 -48.64 9.87
CA CYS A 470 -27.18 -47.74 10.16
C CYS A 470 -27.63 -46.33 10.60
N LEU A 471 -27.26 -46.00 11.84
CA LEU A 471 -27.51 -44.74 12.56
C LEU A 471 -26.16 -44.27 13.16
N THR A 472 -26.11 -43.03 13.65
CA THR A 472 -24.97 -42.37 14.35
C THR A 472 -23.66 -42.22 13.55
N ASP A 473 -23.47 -41.05 12.95
CA ASP A 473 -22.15 -40.52 12.60
C ASP A 473 -21.43 -39.93 13.84
N VAL A 474 -20.15 -40.26 14.02
CA VAL A 474 -19.22 -39.54 14.91
C VAL A 474 -17.87 -39.40 14.19
N MET A 475 -17.21 -38.26 14.38
CA MET A 475 -15.96 -37.90 13.71
C MET A 475 -14.80 -38.85 14.01
N PRO A 476 -13.85 -38.97 13.07
CA PRO A 476 -12.43 -39.08 13.39
C PRO A 476 -11.64 -37.83 12.97
N VAL A 477 -10.63 -37.49 13.77
CA VAL A 477 -9.54 -36.57 13.40
C VAL A 477 -8.43 -37.39 12.74
N THR A 478 -7.80 -36.84 11.71
CA THR A 478 -6.51 -37.35 11.18
C THR A 478 -5.49 -36.21 11.07
N ILE A 479 -4.22 -36.56 11.30
CA ILE A 479 -3.05 -35.70 11.19
C ILE A 479 -2.02 -36.46 10.36
N ASP A 480 -1.58 -35.87 9.26
CA ASP A 480 -0.31 -36.16 8.57
C ASP A 480 0.42 -34.80 8.52
N VAL A 481 1.61 -34.64 9.15
CA VAL A 481 2.95 -35.17 8.80
C VAL A 481 3.56 -34.39 7.63
#